data_AF-A0A3Q2WM41-F1
#
_entry.id   AF-A0A3Q2WM41-F1
#
_cell.length_a   1.000
_cell.length_b   1.000
_cell.length_c   1.000
_cell.angle_alpha   90.00
_cell.angle_beta   90.00
_cell.angle_gamma   90.00
#
_symmetry.space_group_name_H-M   'P 1'
#
loop_
_entity.id
_entity.type
_entity.pdbx_description
1 polymer ?
#
loop_
_entity_poly.entity_id
_entity_poly.type
_entity_poly.pdbx_seq_one_letter_code
_entity_poly.pdbx_strand_id
1 'polypeptide(L)'
;MTCTFSLLSGTKVTSDGSTLLIHFRPSLKCYPLQRPCRMASPHDRSRKDDEDDPVEQMISRTGCAELHYAIQECMAEHQDWRACQSQVQTFKDCMMNFQKARKEQLRQHQPPSTKSAAS
;
A
#
# COMPACT_ATOMS: atom_id res chain seq x y z
N MET A 1 -18.97 -29.91 37.31
CA MET A 1 -17.99 -28.93 37.82
C MET A 1 -18.58 -27.55 37.60
N THR A 2 -18.99 -26.89 38.68
CA THR A 2 -19.63 -25.57 38.66
C THR A 2 -18.57 -24.51 38.40
N CYS A 3 -18.67 -23.78 37.29
CA CYS A 3 -17.84 -22.61 37.04
C CYS A 3 -18.52 -21.38 37.64
N THR A 4 -17.87 -20.80 38.64
CA THR A 4 -18.24 -19.55 39.29
C THR A 4 -17.92 -18.38 38.37
N PHE A 5 -18.94 -17.56 38.07
CA PHE A 5 -18.80 -16.33 37.29
C PHE A 5 -18.33 -15.20 38.24
N SER A 6 -17.10 -14.72 38.07
CA SER A 6 -16.66 -13.49 38.72
C SER A 6 -17.19 -12.29 37.94
N LEU A 7 -18.19 -11.61 38.50
CA LEU A 7 -18.70 -10.33 38.03
C LEU A 7 -17.65 -9.25 38.35
N LEU A 8 -16.85 -8.86 37.35
CA LEU A 8 -16.11 -7.59 37.42
C LEU A 8 -17.03 -6.48 36.92
N SER A 9 -17.44 -5.66 37.87
CA SER A 9 -18.31 -4.50 37.75
C SER A 9 -17.94 -3.58 36.58
N GLY A 10 -18.86 -3.39 35.64
CA GLY A 10 -18.76 -2.36 34.61
C GLY A 10 -19.14 -0.99 35.16
N THR A 11 -18.36 0.05 34.84
CA THR A 11 -18.70 1.44 35.13
C THR A 11 -19.74 1.94 34.14
N LYS A 12 -20.92 2.36 34.63
CA LYS A 12 -22.00 2.92 33.81
C LYS A 12 -21.76 4.42 33.62
N VAL A 13 -21.52 4.87 32.39
CA VAL A 13 -21.56 6.29 32.02
C VAL A 13 -22.95 6.60 31.45
N THR A 14 -23.60 7.63 32.01
CA THR A 14 -24.91 8.14 31.56
C THR A 14 -24.76 9.58 31.12
N SER A 15 -25.06 9.88 29.84
CA SER A 15 -25.24 11.24 29.35
C SER A 15 -26.54 11.28 28.54
N ASP A 16 -27.46 12.16 28.93
CA ASP A 16 -28.71 12.51 28.24
C ASP A 16 -29.63 11.37 27.79
N GLY A 17 -30.04 10.50 28.72
CA GLY A 17 -31.18 9.59 28.53
C GLY A 17 -31.02 8.49 27.48
N SER A 18 -29.99 8.55 26.65
CA SER A 18 -29.61 7.52 25.69
C SER A 18 -28.59 6.61 26.36
N THR A 19 -29.07 5.49 26.87
CA THR A 19 -28.19 4.44 27.40
C THR A 19 -27.46 3.79 26.22
N LEU A 20 -26.27 4.29 25.91
CA LEU A 20 -25.39 3.64 24.95
C LEU A 20 -24.71 2.46 25.64
N LEU A 21 -25.24 1.26 25.41
CA LEU A 21 -24.56 0.01 25.76
C LEU A 21 -23.32 -0.12 24.88
N ILE A 22 -22.18 0.36 25.37
CA ILE A 22 -20.89 0.05 24.77
C ILE A 22 -20.58 -1.40 25.10
N HIS A 23 -21.08 -2.29 24.24
CA HIS A 23 -20.57 -3.64 24.18
C HIS A 23 -19.12 -3.57 23.69
N PHE A 24 -18.17 -3.62 24.63
CA PHE A 24 -16.82 -4.05 24.31
C PHE A 24 -16.92 -5.50 23.86
N ARG A 25 -17.08 -5.72 22.54
CA ARG A 25 -16.88 -7.03 21.94
C ARG A 25 -15.46 -7.47 22.36
N PRO A 26 -15.30 -8.52 23.18
CA PRO A 26 -13.99 -9.12 23.34
C PRO A 26 -13.61 -9.60 21.96
N SER A 27 -12.69 -8.89 21.31
CA SER A 27 -12.16 -9.29 20.02
C SER A 27 -11.20 -10.46 20.23
N LEU A 28 -11.73 -11.61 20.63
CA LEU A 28 -11.17 -12.90 20.25
C LEU A 28 -11.70 -13.20 18.84
N LYS A 29 -11.37 -12.33 17.90
CA LYS A 29 -11.34 -12.69 16.51
C LYS A 29 -9.92 -13.14 16.26
N CYS A 30 -9.72 -14.45 16.14
CA CYS A 30 -8.64 -14.97 15.32
C CYS A 30 -8.87 -14.46 13.90
N TYR A 31 -8.46 -13.23 13.62
CA TYR A 31 -8.22 -12.81 12.25
C TYR A 31 -7.11 -13.72 11.74
N PRO A 32 -7.21 -14.33 10.56
CA PRO A 32 -6.05 -14.90 9.91
C PRO A 32 -5.12 -13.74 9.51
N LEU A 33 -4.28 -13.29 10.44
CA LEU A 33 -3.04 -12.61 10.10
C LEU A 33 -2.06 -13.68 9.63
N GLN A 34 -2.28 -14.18 8.42
CA GLN A 34 -1.21 -14.72 7.60
C GLN A 34 -1.72 -14.77 6.16
N ARG A 35 -1.45 -13.72 5.38
CA ARG A 35 -1.06 -14.02 4.00
C ARG A 35 0.12 -14.98 4.16
N PRO A 36 0.06 -16.22 3.62
CA PRO A 36 1.22 -17.08 3.64
C PRO A 36 2.41 -16.26 3.14
N CYS A 37 3.50 -16.23 3.90
CA CYS A 37 4.78 -15.93 3.27
C CYS A 37 4.89 -16.98 2.17
N ARG A 38 4.61 -16.61 0.91
CA ARG A 38 4.92 -17.47 -0.23
C ARG A 38 6.39 -17.77 -0.05
N MET A 39 6.72 -19.01 0.32
CA MET A 39 8.10 -19.44 0.35
C MET A 39 8.65 -19.11 -1.02
N ALA A 40 9.75 -18.37 -0.99
CA ALA A 40 10.33 -17.71 -2.12
C ALA A 40 10.33 -18.64 -3.34
N SER A 41 9.86 -18.12 -4.48
CA SER A 41 10.42 -18.57 -5.75
C SER A 41 11.94 -18.57 -5.59
N PRO A 42 12.70 -19.57 -6.10
CA PRO A 42 14.15 -19.52 -6.07
C PRO A 42 14.59 -18.22 -6.77
N HIS A 43 14.77 -17.15 -5.99
CA HIS A 43 15.29 -15.90 -6.48
C HIS A 43 16.76 -16.21 -6.73
N ASP A 44 17.06 -16.51 -7.99
CA ASP A 44 18.42 -16.64 -8.47
C ASP A 44 19.14 -15.33 -8.13
N ARG A 45 20.04 -15.40 -7.13
CA ARG A 45 20.89 -14.28 -6.71
C ARG A 45 22.18 -14.22 -7.53
N SER A 46 22.29 -15.01 -8.59
CA SER A 46 23.36 -14.85 -9.57
C SER A 46 23.32 -13.41 -10.10
N ARG A 47 24.36 -12.64 -9.78
CA ARG A 47 24.54 -11.30 -10.32
C ARG A 47 24.84 -11.44 -11.80
N LYS A 48 23.83 -11.20 -12.63
CA LYS A 48 24.03 -10.91 -14.04
C LYS A 48 24.35 -9.43 -14.12
N ASP A 49 25.64 -9.12 -14.16
CA ASP A 49 26.17 -7.74 -14.07
C ASP A 49 25.80 -6.87 -15.28
N ASP A 50 25.33 -7.49 -16.37
CA ASP A 50 25.01 -6.83 -17.64
C ASP A 50 23.51 -6.52 -17.85
N GLU A 51 22.61 -6.92 -16.94
CA GLU A 51 21.17 -6.63 -17.08
C GLU A 51 20.75 -5.44 -16.19
N ASP A 52 20.32 -4.32 -16.81
CA ASP A 52 19.73 -3.18 -16.10
C ASP A 52 18.60 -3.64 -15.16
N ASP A 53 18.52 -3.08 -13.95
CA ASP A 53 17.47 -3.42 -12.99
C ASP A 53 16.08 -3.21 -13.64
N PRO A 54 15.18 -4.22 -13.64
CA PRO A 54 13.84 -4.09 -14.18
C PRO A 54 13.05 -2.88 -13.63
N VAL A 55 13.33 -2.47 -12.39
CA VAL A 55 12.76 -1.28 -11.76
C VAL A 55 13.31 0.00 -12.40
N GLU A 56 14.62 0.09 -12.62
CA GLU A 56 15.23 1.23 -13.31
C GLU A 56 14.74 1.33 -14.76
N GLN A 57 14.63 0.20 -15.47
CA GLN A 57 14.05 0.15 -16.81
C GLN A 57 12.59 0.62 -16.85
N MET A 58 11.81 0.36 -15.79
CA MET A 58 10.45 0.86 -15.69
C MET A 58 10.44 2.37 -15.46
N ILE A 59 11.27 2.86 -14.53
CA ILE A 59 11.31 4.27 -14.16
C ILE A 59 11.80 5.14 -15.33
N SER A 60 12.77 4.69 -16.12
CA SER A 60 13.28 5.44 -17.28
C SER A 60 12.19 5.78 -18.30
N ARG A 61 11.21 4.86 -18.49
CA ARG A 61 10.06 5.07 -19.39
C ARG A 61 9.04 6.10 -18.89
N THR A 62 9.11 6.48 -17.61
CA THR A 62 8.17 7.43 -17.01
C THR A 62 8.63 8.89 -17.07
N GLY A 63 9.92 9.13 -17.35
CA GLY A 63 10.53 10.46 -17.24
C GLY A 63 10.86 10.89 -15.81
N CYS A 64 10.67 10.03 -14.81
CA CYS A 64 10.97 10.31 -13.40
C CYS A 64 12.36 9.82 -12.96
N ALA A 65 13.27 9.49 -13.89
CA ALA A 65 14.57 8.86 -13.59
C ALA A 65 15.51 9.74 -12.77
N GLU A 66 15.64 11.03 -13.12
CA GLU A 66 16.47 11.98 -12.35
C GLU A 66 16.05 12.05 -10.87
N LEU A 67 14.75 12.03 -10.60
CA LEU A 67 14.22 12.06 -9.25
C LEU A 67 14.47 10.75 -8.49
N HIS A 68 14.55 9.63 -9.20
CA HIS A 68 14.95 8.36 -8.61
C HIS A 68 16.44 8.38 -8.25
N TYR A 69 17.31 8.87 -9.12
CA TYR A 69 18.74 9.03 -8.82
C TYR A 69 18.98 9.99 -7.68
N ALA A 70 18.23 11.10 -7.59
CA ALA A 70 18.32 12.01 -6.44
C ALA A 70 18.00 11.34 -5.09
N ILE A 71 17.11 10.33 -5.06
CA ILE A 71 16.87 9.54 -3.85
C ILE A 71 18.07 8.63 -3.56
N GLN A 72 18.61 7.96 -4.57
CA GLN A 72 19.78 7.11 -4.42
C GLN A 72 20.98 7.91 -3.89
N GLU A 73 21.23 9.11 -4.43
CA GLU A 73 22.26 10.03 -3.97
C GLU A 73 22.04 10.45 -2.52
N CYS A 74 20.82 10.87 -2.16
CA CYS A 74 20.48 11.21 -0.77
C CYS A 74 20.73 10.04 0.19
N MET A 75 20.37 8.82 -0.21
CA MET A 75 20.61 7.62 0.59
C MET A 75 22.10 7.26 0.65
N ALA A 76 22.86 7.48 -0.41
CA ALA A 76 24.30 7.27 -0.44
C ALA A 76 25.04 8.24 0.50
N GLU A 77 24.60 9.49 0.56
CA GLU A 77 25.18 10.53 1.42
C GLU A 77 24.77 10.37 2.89
N HIS A 78 23.48 10.26 3.16
CA HIS A 78 22.96 10.32 4.53
C HIS A 78 22.73 8.96 5.16
N GLN A 79 22.44 7.93 4.36
CA GLN A 79 22.02 6.59 4.82
C GLN A 79 20.83 6.59 5.81
N ASP A 80 20.13 7.71 5.95
CA ASP A 80 18.91 7.85 6.73
C ASP A 80 17.76 8.26 5.82
N TRP A 81 16.81 7.35 5.63
CA TRP A 81 15.63 7.59 4.80
C TRP A 81 14.78 8.77 5.32
N ARG A 82 14.85 9.09 6.62
CA ARG A 82 14.12 10.23 7.20
C ARG A 82 14.65 11.57 6.70
N ALA A 83 15.94 11.66 6.40
CA ALA A 83 16.54 12.84 5.79
C ALA A 83 16.12 13.00 4.31
N CYS A 84 15.78 11.90 3.65
CA CYS A 84 15.45 11.86 2.22
C CYS A 84 13.96 12.05 1.90
N GLN A 85 13.13 12.49 2.86
CA GLN A 85 11.68 12.63 2.66
C GLN A 85 11.32 13.57 1.51
N SER A 86 12.08 14.65 1.32
CA SER A 86 11.81 15.62 0.25
C SER A 86 11.97 14.97 -1.12
N GLN A 87 13.08 14.28 -1.37
CA GLN A 87 13.40 13.60 -2.62
C GLN A 87 12.36 12.50 -2.91
N VAL A 88 12.00 11.71 -1.87
CA VAL A 88 10.97 10.68 -1.97
C VAL A 88 9.61 11.26 -2.34
N GLN A 89 9.23 12.39 -1.74
CA GLN A 89 7.96 13.05 -2.03
C GLN A 89 7.92 13.56 -3.48
N THR A 90 8.98 14.22 -3.96
CA THR A 90 9.05 14.70 -5.35
C THR A 90 8.96 13.56 -6.36
N PHE A 91 9.69 12.46 -6.13
CA PHE A 91 9.61 11.27 -6.98
C PHE A 91 8.20 10.66 -7.00
N LYS A 92 7.57 10.55 -5.83
CA LYS A 92 6.19 10.05 -5.70
C LYS A 92 5.22 10.91 -6.50
N ASP A 93 5.32 12.23 -6.41
CA ASP A 93 4.43 13.15 -7.13
C ASP A 93 4.60 13.03 -8.65
N CYS A 94 5.84 12.89 -9.14
CA CYS A 94 6.13 12.60 -10.54
C CYS A 94 5.43 11.31 -11.00
N MET A 95 5.61 10.22 -10.25
CA MET A 95 5.05 8.91 -10.58
C MET A 95 3.52 8.92 -10.55
N MET A 96 2.92 9.62 -9.57
CA MET A 96 1.47 9.80 -9.49
C MET A 96 0.91 10.57 -10.69
N ASN A 97 1.61 11.60 -11.16
CA ASN A 97 1.20 12.36 -12.34
C ASN A 97 1.29 11.51 -13.61
N PHE A 98 2.36 10.73 -13.78
CA PHE A 98 2.49 9.77 -14.87
C PHE A 98 1.33 8.75 -14.89
N GLN A 99 0.99 8.17 -13.73
CA GLN A 99 -0.12 7.22 -13.62
C GLN A 99 -1.47 7.84 -13.99
N LYS A 100 -1.73 9.09 -13.57
CA LYS A 100 -2.96 9.83 -13.93
C LYS A 100 -3.03 10.06 -15.44
N ALA A 101 -1.93 10.56 -16.04
CA ALA A 101 -1.86 10.80 -17.48
C ALA A 101 -2.08 9.52 -18.28
N ARG A 102 -1.43 8.42 -17.89
CA ARG A 102 -1.59 7.11 -18.52
C ARG A 102 -3.03 6.58 -18.41
N LYS A 103 -3.67 6.75 -17.26
CA LYS A 103 -5.08 6.37 -17.05
C LYS A 103 -6.00 7.16 -17.98
N GLU A 104 -5.77 8.46 -18.13
CA GLU A 104 -6.58 9.30 -19.01
C GLU A 104 -6.40 8.91 -20.48
N GLN A 105 -5.17 8.66 -20.93
CA GLN A 105 -4.92 8.14 -22.28
C GLN A 105 -5.67 6.83 -22.52
N LEU A 106 -5.67 5.90 -21.56
CA LEU A 106 -6.40 4.63 -21.70
C LEU A 106 -7.92 4.84 -21.82
N ARG A 107 -8.49 5.82 -21.10
CA ARG A 107 -9.92 6.15 -21.20
C ARG A 107 -10.27 6.72 -22.57
N GLN A 108 -9.38 7.51 -23.16
CA GLN A 108 -9.57 8.09 -24.49
C GLN A 108 -9.48 7.04 -25.60
N HIS A 109 -8.65 6.01 -25.42
CA HIS A 109 -8.49 4.91 -26.37
C HIS A 109 -9.49 3.78 -26.18
N GLN A 110 -10.49 3.93 -25.29
CA GLN A 110 -11.53 2.92 -25.13
C GLN A 110 -12.57 3.09 -26.25
N PRO A 111 -12.70 2.12 -27.19
CA PRO A 111 -13.73 2.21 -28.21
C PRO A 111 -15.11 2.19 -27.55
N PRO A 112 -16.13 2.86 -28.13
CA PRO A 112 -17.49 2.80 -27.59
C PRO A 112 -17.91 1.32 -27.53
N SER A 113 -18.11 0.83 -26.31
CA SER A 113 -18.62 -0.51 -26.07
C SER A 113 -19.95 -0.63 -26.82
N THR A 114 -20.00 -1.51 -27.82
CA THR A 114 -21.20 -1.85 -28.58
C THR A 114 -22.25 -2.45 -27.63
N LYS A 115 -23.05 -1.60 -27.01
CA LYS A 115 -24.42 -1.94 -26.63
C LYS A 115 -25.29 -1.60 -27.84
N SER A 116 -26.22 -2.49 -28.18
CA SER A 116 -27.18 -2.40 -29.30
C SER A 116 -26.75 -3.12 -30.59
N ALA A 117 -26.99 -4.43 -30.64
CA ALA A 117 -27.59 -5.13 -31.79
C ALA A 117 -27.72 -6.63 -31.47
N ALA A 118 -28.67 -6.97 -30.61
CA ALA A 118 -29.33 -8.27 -30.70
C ALA A 118 -30.82 -7.96 -30.66
N SER A 119 -31.36 -7.83 -31.87
CA SER A 119 -32.78 -7.67 -32.16
C SER A 119 -33.45 -9.03 -32.21
#